data_AF-A0A6A4IJ73-F1
#
_entry.id   AF-A0A6A4IJ73-F1
#
_cell.length_a   1.000
_cell.length_b   1.000
_cell.length_c   1.000
_cell.angle_alpha   90.00
_cell.angle_beta   90.00
_cell.angle_gamma   90.00
#
_symmetry.space_group_name_H-M   'P 1'
#
loop_
_entity.id
_entity.type
_entity.pdbx_description
1 polymer ?
#
loop_
_entity_poly.entity_id
_entity_poly.type
_entity_poly.pdbx_seq_one_letter_code
_entity_poly.pdbx_strand_id
1 'polypeptide(L)'
;MLNLNHTLFPVFCGCNETDVPLMLYAADAPCTEYSNITTLGTDFDNSQISLLWNNTLTLYSQDNNQLAANWTTCITCGAIQCSLGRLGMEISDVCKQCFEKHCWHGEVNDSQPGFLSPSLILDPSETWAEWNVSFFGSTD
;
A
#
# COMPACT_ATOMS: atom_id res chain seq x y z
N MET A 1 12.87 2.46 4.33
CA MET A 1 11.44 2.46 3.96
C MET A 1 10.74 3.76 4.33
N LEU A 2 10.70 4.16 5.61
CA LEU A 2 10.05 5.40 6.07
C LEU A 2 10.54 6.66 5.33
N ASN A 3 11.85 6.88 5.29
CA ASN A 3 12.47 8.04 4.64
C ASN A 3 12.25 8.10 3.11
N LEU A 4 11.82 6.99 2.50
CA LEU A 4 11.56 6.87 1.05
C LEU A 4 10.06 6.81 0.75
N ASN A 5 9.20 7.05 1.75
CA ASN A 5 7.75 7.02 1.62
C ASN A 5 7.17 5.67 1.14
N HIS A 6 7.88 4.56 1.33
CA HIS A 6 7.42 3.21 0.96
C HIS A 6 6.47 2.58 1.97
N THR A 7 6.08 3.33 3.02
CA THR A 7 5.12 2.88 4.03
C THR A 7 3.70 3.39 3.77
N LEU A 8 3.51 4.36 2.86
CA LEU A 8 2.19 4.90 2.53
C LEU A 8 1.60 4.33 1.24
N PHE A 9 2.45 3.74 0.38
CA PHE A 9 2.03 3.19 -0.89
C PHE A 9 2.70 1.83 -1.15
N PRO A 10 2.02 0.89 -1.82
CA PRO A 10 2.61 -0.39 -2.18
C PRO A 10 3.80 -0.24 -3.12
N VAL A 11 4.83 -1.06 -2.91
CA VAL A 11 6.08 -1.04 -3.68
C VAL A 11 6.47 -2.46 -4.09
N PHE A 12 6.96 -2.61 -5.31
CA PHE A 12 7.53 -3.87 -5.78
C PHE A 12 9.00 -3.97 -5.38
N CYS A 13 9.44 -5.14 -4.93
CA CYS A 13 10.82 -5.45 -4.60
C CYS A 13 11.31 -6.59 -5.49
N GLY A 14 12.51 -6.45 -6.06
CA GLY A 14 13.13 -7.48 -6.89
C GLY A 14 12.77 -7.43 -8.38
N CYS A 15 12.35 -6.28 -8.93
CA CYS A 15 11.92 -6.20 -10.34
C CYS A 15 13.05 -6.46 -11.35
N ASN A 16 14.30 -6.19 -10.96
CA ASN A 16 15.49 -6.34 -11.80
C ASN A 16 16.31 -7.61 -11.50
N GLU A 17 15.83 -8.43 -10.56
CA GLU A 17 16.55 -9.61 -10.07
C GLU A 17 15.92 -10.87 -10.66
N THR A 18 16.66 -11.61 -11.49
CA THR A 18 16.11 -12.78 -12.21
C THR A 18 15.94 -14.02 -11.35
N ASP A 19 16.67 -14.06 -10.23
CA ASP A 19 16.85 -15.28 -9.42
C ASP A 19 16.07 -15.22 -8.09
N VAL A 20 15.29 -14.15 -7.88
CA VAL A 20 14.49 -13.93 -6.66
C VAL A 20 13.01 -13.73 -7.01
N PRO A 21 12.08 -14.04 -6.09
CA PRO A 21 10.67 -13.74 -6.32
C PRO A 21 10.43 -12.22 -6.31
N LEU A 22 9.60 -11.76 -7.24
CA LEU A 22 9.01 -10.42 -7.17
C LEU A 22 8.07 -10.35 -5.97
N MET A 23 8.33 -9.44 -5.04
CA MET A 23 7.50 -9.20 -3.86
C MET A 23 6.73 -7.90 -4.02
N LEU A 24 5.44 -7.89 -3.69
CA LEU A 24 4.69 -6.66 -3.45
C LEU A 24 4.66 -6.40 -1.94
N TYR A 25 5.30 -5.33 -1.50
CA TYR A 25 5.24 -4.87 -0.13
C TYR A 25 4.18 -3.78 -0.01
N ALA A 26 3.22 -3.97 0.88
CA ALA A 26 2.23 -2.96 1.24
C ALA A 26 2.17 -2.91 2.78
N ALA A 27 2.60 -1.78 3.33
CA ALA A 27 2.42 -1.49 4.75
C ALA A 27 1.00 -0.99 4.97
N ASP A 28 0.43 -1.28 6.13
CA ASP A 28 -0.87 -0.74 6.52
C ASP A 28 -0.78 0.78 6.60
N ALA A 29 -1.53 1.45 5.72
CA ALA A 29 -1.55 2.89 5.55
C ALA A 29 -3.00 3.39 5.63
N PRO A 30 -3.22 4.59 6.19
CA PRO A 30 -4.58 5.11 6.34
C PRO A 30 -5.11 5.68 5.03
N CYS A 31 -5.65 4.83 4.16
CA CYS A 31 -6.32 5.25 2.94
C CYS A 31 -7.67 5.90 3.23
N THR A 32 -8.56 5.15 3.89
CA THR A 32 -9.90 5.58 4.31
C THR A 32 -10.09 5.54 5.82
N GLU A 33 -9.32 4.74 6.55
CA GLU A 33 -9.47 4.55 8.00
C GLU A 33 -8.12 4.62 8.71
N TYR A 34 -8.10 5.09 9.96
CA TYR A 34 -6.92 4.92 10.80
C TYR A 34 -6.89 3.50 11.39
N SER A 35 -5.69 2.98 11.63
CA SER A 35 -5.49 1.60 12.09
C SER A 35 -4.64 1.49 13.36
N ASN A 36 -4.60 2.55 14.16
CA ASN A 36 -3.91 2.55 15.47
C ASN A 36 -4.74 1.79 16.53
N ILE A 37 -4.92 0.50 16.29
CA ILE A 37 -5.70 -0.42 17.11
C ILE A 37 -4.76 -1.37 17.86
N THR A 38 -5.03 -1.63 19.13
CA THR A 38 -4.23 -2.57 19.92
C THR A 38 -4.68 -4.00 19.66
N THR A 39 -3.74 -4.94 19.55
CA THR A 39 -4.02 -6.39 19.40
C THR A 39 -4.87 -7.02 20.51
N LEU A 40 -5.06 -6.34 21.63
CA LEU A 40 -5.84 -6.81 22.78
C LEU A 40 -7.28 -6.26 22.84
N GLY A 41 -7.65 -5.34 21.94
CA GLY A 41 -9.01 -4.79 21.85
C GLY A 41 -9.80 -5.54 20.79
N THR A 42 -10.29 -6.73 21.12
CA THR A 42 -10.91 -7.67 20.14
C THR A 42 -12.41 -7.49 19.94
N ASP A 43 -13.04 -6.53 20.59
CA ASP A 43 -14.49 -6.33 20.50
C ASP A 43 -14.84 -5.34 19.37
N PHE A 44 -14.49 -5.69 18.13
CA PHE A 44 -14.97 -4.95 16.96
C PHE A 44 -16.31 -5.50 16.49
N ASP A 45 -17.24 -4.60 16.17
CA ASP A 45 -18.45 -4.98 15.46
C ASP A 45 -18.18 -5.24 13.96
N ASN A 46 -19.16 -5.82 13.28
CA ASN A 46 -19.04 -6.11 11.85
C ASN A 46 -18.87 -4.85 10.98
N SER A 47 -19.34 -3.68 11.46
CA SER A 47 -19.24 -2.43 10.73
C SER A 47 -17.81 -1.87 10.78
N GLN A 48 -17.21 -1.82 11.98
CA GLN A 48 -15.81 -1.44 12.22
C GLN A 48 -14.87 -2.35 11.45
N ILE A 49 -15.12 -3.67 11.46
CA ILE A 49 -14.37 -4.61 10.63
C ILE A 49 -14.52 -4.22 9.16
N SER A 50 -15.73 -4.04 8.66
CA SER A 50 -15.96 -3.67 7.25
C SER A 50 -15.20 -2.40 6.84
N LEU A 51 -15.12 -1.39 7.72
CA LEU A 51 -14.34 -0.17 7.50
C LEU A 51 -12.84 -0.47 7.36
N LEU A 52 -12.25 -1.22 8.30
CA LEU A 52 -10.82 -1.61 8.25
C LEU A 52 -10.49 -2.46 7.00
N TRP A 53 -11.40 -3.35 6.62
CA TRP A 53 -11.25 -4.15 5.38
C TRP A 53 -11.35 -3.29 4.14
N ASN A 54 -12.24 -2.30 4.13
CA ASN A 54 -12.34 -1.34 3.03
C ASN A 54 -11.06 -0.50 2.89
N ASN A 55 -10.44 -0.10 4.00
CA ASN A 55 -9.14 0.57 4.00
C ASN A 55 -8.07 -0.29 3.32
N THR A 56 -7.99 -1.57 3.73
CA THR A 56 -7.05 -2.53 3.17
C THR A 56 -7.29 -2.76 1.67
N LEU A 57 -8.54 -2.94 1.26
CA LEU A 57 -8.89 -3.10 -0.14
C LEU A 57 -8.53 -1.85 -0.97
N THR A 58 -8.77 -0.67 -0.41
CA THR A 58 -8.40 0.62 -1.02
C THR A 58 -6.90 0.73 -1.20
N LEU A 59 -6.12 0.34 -0.20
CA LEU A 59 -4.65 0.29 -0.27
C LEU A 59 -4.19 -0.63 -1.41
N TYR A 60 -4.70 -1.85 -1.53
CA TYR A 60 -4.25 -2.78 -2.57
C TYR A 60 -4.78 -2.45 -3.97
N SER A 61 -6.00 -1.93 -4.08
CA SER A 61 -6.56 -1.49 -5.36
C SER A 61 -6.06 -0.11 -5.79
N GLN A 62 -5.36 0.60 -4.90
CA GLN A 62 -4.98 2.00 -5.04
C GLN A 62 -6.18 2.87 -5.42
N ASP A 63 -7.31 2.61 -4.74
CA ASP A 63 -8.61 3.21 -4.98
C ASP A 63 -9.03 3.14 -6.47
N ASN A 64 -9.09 1.93 -7.02
CA ASN A 64 -9.38 1.70 -8.44
C ASN A 64 -8.51 2.53 -9.41
N ASN A 65 -7.21 2.65 -9.11
CA ASN A 65 -6.22 3.46 -9.83
C ASN A 65 -6.29 4.98 -9.58
N GLN A 66 -7.13 5.48 -8.67
CA GLN A 66 -7.21 6.90 -8.34
C GLN A 66 -5.97 7.40 -7.59
N LEU A 67 -5.44 6.61 -6.66
CA LEU A 67 -4.21 6.94 -5.91
C LEU A 67 -2.94 6.74 -6.77
N ALA A 68 -2.97 5.73 -7.64
CA ALA A 68 -1.89 5.43 -8.57
C ALA A 68 -2.45 5.06 -9.95
N ALA A 69 -2.32 5.98 -10.90
CA ALA A 69 -2.74 5.75 -12.28
C ALA A 69 -2.09 4.48 -12.86
N ASN A 70 -2.89 3.66 -13.54
CA ASN A 70 -2.51 2.38 -14.15
C ASN A 70 -2.02 1.30 -13.16
N TRP A 71 -2.29 1.44 -11.86
CA TRP A 71 -1.86 0.48 -10.85
C TRP A 71 -2.28 -0.97 -11.13
N THR A 72 -3.52 -1.18 -11.58
CA THR A 72 -4.07 -2.49 -11.96
C THR A 72 -3.25 -3.14 -13.07
N THR A 73 -2.76 -2.34 -14.02
CA THR A 73 -1.84 -2.80 -15.06
C THR A 73 -0.50 -3.18 -14.45
N CYS A 74 0.02 -2.41 -13.49
CA CYS A 74 1.27 -2.73 -12.80
C CYS A 74 1.18 -4.04 -11.99
N ILE A 75 0.05 -4.31 -11.33
CA ILE A 75 -0.22 -5.60 -10.69
C ILE A 75 -0.20 -6.74 -11.72
N THR A 76 -0.84 -6.54 -12.86
CA THR A 76 -0.84 -7.53 -13.95
C THR A 76 0.57 -7.80 -14.47
N CYS A 77 1.39 -6.75 -14.65
CA CYS A 77 2.80 -6.85 -15.02
C CYS A 77 3.58 -7.66 -13.98
N GLY A 78 3.38 -7.40 -12.69
CA GLY A 78 4.00 -8.17 -11.62
C GLY A 78 3.63 -9.65 -11.65
N ALA A 79 2.36 -9.97 -11.93
CA ALA A 79 1.89 -11.34 -12.02
C ALA A 79 2.53 -12.16 -13.16
N ILE A 80 2.89 -11.50 -14.27
CA ILE A 80 3.48 -12.17 -15.45
C ILE A 80 5.00 -12.04 -15.56
N GLN A 81 5.63 -11.12 -14.83
CA GLN A 81 7.06 -10.77 -14.93
C GLN A 81 7.97 -12.00 -14.93
N CYS A 82 7.87 -12.85 -13.91
CA CYS A 82 8.73 -14.03 -13.80
C CYS A 82 8.49 -15.06 -14.93
N SER A 83 7.27 -15.13 -15.47
CA SER A 83 6.96 -16.00 -16.62
C SER A 83 7.59 -15.47 -17.90
N LEU A 84 7.56 -14.14 -18.13
CA LEU A 84 8.23 -13.50 -19.26
C LEU A 84 9.75 -13.76 -19.20
N GLY A 85 10.36 -13.59 -18.02
CA GLY A 85 11.77 -13.85 -17.79
C GLY A 85 12.17 -15.30 -18.09
N ARG A 86 11.39 -16.28 -17.60
CA ARG A 86 11.64 -17.71 -17.88
C ARG A 86 11.55 -18.07 -19.37
N LEU A 87 10.71 -17.37 -20.12
CA LEU A 87 10.53 -17.59 -21.56
C LEU A 87 11.51 -16.78 -22.42
N GLY A 88 12.35 -15.93 -21.82
CA GLY A 88 13.24 -15.02 -22.55
C GLY A 88 12.49 -13.99 -23.39
N MET A 89 11.25 -13.67 -23.02
CA MET A 89 10.43 -12.69 -23.74
C MET A 89 10.68 -11.28 -23.19
N GLU A 90 10.68 -10.30 -24.09
CA GLU A 90 10.81 -8.91 -23.68
C GLU A 90 9.56 -8.42 -22.93
N ILE A 91 9.81 -7.62 -21.90
CA ILE A 91 8.75 -6.96 -21.12
C ILE A 91 8.19 -5.79 -21.93
N SER A 92 6.87 -5.63 -21.94
CA SER A 92 6.23 -4.52 -22.65
C SER A 92 6.61 -3.16 -22.05
N ASP A 93 6.57 -2.10 -22.85
CA ASP A 93 6.94 -0.75 -22.37
C ASP A 93 6.02 -0.25 -21.25
N VAL A 94 4.76 -0.68 -21.24
CA VAL A 94 3.81 -0.38 -20.16
C VAL A 94 4.28 -1.00 -18.83
N CYS A 95 4.78 -2.24 -18.86
CA CYS A 95 5.31 -2.89 -17.67
C CYS A 95 6.64 -2.28 -17.22
N LYS A 96 7.50 -1.85 -18.15
CA LYS A 96 8.72 -1.10 -17.81
C LYS A 96 8.39 0.19 -17.07
N GLN A 97 7.44 0.98 -17.57
CA GLN A 97 6.98 2.22 -16.93
C GLN A 97 6.41 1.97 -15.52
N CYS A 98 5.67 0.86 -15.35
CA CYS A 98 5.18 0.45 -14.04
C CYS A 98 6.31 0.20 -13.04
N PHE A 99 7.32 -0.58 -13.42
CA PHE A 99 8.44 -0.88 -12.52
C PHE A 99 9.38 0.30 -12.33
N GLU A 100 9.52 1.20 -13.30
CA GLU A 100 10.24 2.47 -13.10
C GLU A 100 9.62 3.29 -11.96
N LYS A 101 8.29 3.35 -11.90
CA LYS A 101 7.55 4.16 -10.92
C LYS A 101 7.35 3.47 -9.56
N HIS A 102 7.07 2.17 -9.57
CA HIS A 102 6.60 1.44 -8.38
C HIS A 102 7.60 0.39 -7.86
N CYS A 103 8.73 0.20 -8.53
CA CYS A 103 9.77 -0.68 -8.00
C CYS A 103 10.69 0.07 -7.04
N TRP A 104 11.10 -0.61 -5.99
CA TRP A 104 12.21 -0.20 -5.17
C TRP A 104 13.53 -0.54 -5.86
N HIS A 105 14.35 0.47 -6.12
CA HIS A 105 15.60 0.36 -6.88
C HIS A 105 16.83 0.11 -5.99
N GLY A 106 16.65 -0.39 -4.77
CA GLY A 106 17.75 -0.63 -3.83
C GLY A 106 18.23 0.63 -3.09
N GLU A 107 17.51 1.74 -3.21
CA GLU A 107 17.82 2.97 -2.50
C GLU A 107 17.67 2.79 -0.98
N VAL A 108 18.65 3.27 -0.23
CA VAL A 108 18.63 3.25 1.23
C VAL A 108 18.89 4.65 1.74
N ASN A 109 18.09 5.08 2.72
CA ASN A 109 18.31 6.33 3.43
C ASN A 109 18.36 6.04 4.94
N ASP A 110 19.59 5.98 5.45
CA ASP A 110 19.93 5.64 6.85
C ASP A 110 19.89 6.84 7.80
N SER A 111 19.41 8.00 7.34
CA SER A 111 19.18 9.15 8.21
C SER A 111 18.15 8.79 9.28
N GLN A 112 18.30 9.36 10.48
CA GLN A 112 17.33 9.16 11.56
C GLN A 112 15.91 9.49 11.06
N PRO A 113 14.99 8.52 11.04
CA PRO A 113 13.63 8.78 10.57
C PRO A 113 12.89 9.69 11.54
N GLY A 114 12.08 10.59 11.00
CA GLY A 114 11.17 11.43 11.77
C GLY A 114 9.97 10.65 12.32
N PHE A 115 9.16 11.32 13.13
CA PHE A 115 7.87 10.77 13.58
C PHE A 115 6.88 10.70 12.40
N LEU A 116 6.32 9.53 12.15
CA LEU A 116 5.30 9.33 11.12
C LEU A 116 3.91 9.54 11.73
N SER A 117 3.21 10.57 11.29
CA SER A 117 1.81 10.86 11.64
C SER A 117 1.03 11.16 10.36
N PRO A 118 0.62 10.12 9.61
CA PRO A 118 -0.08 10.33 8.34
C PRO A 118 -1.52 10.77 8.60
N SER A 119 -2.03 11.67 7.75
CA SER A 119 -3.47 11.90 7.62
C SER A 119 -4.11 10.80 6.77
N LEU A 120 -5.44 10.69 6.77
CA LEU A 120 -6.10 9.85 5.77
C LEU A 120 -5.74 10.34 4.36
N ILE A 121 -5.48 9.40 3.45
CA ILE A 121 -5.07 9.71 2.08
C ILE A 121 -6.26 10.22 1.25
N LEU A 122 -7.45 9.61 1.42
CA LEU A 122 -8.65 9.97 0.66
C LEU A 122 -9.51 11.05 1.32
N ASP A 123 -9.44 11.18 2.64
CA ASP A 123 -10.09 12.29 3.36
C ASP A 123 -9.13 13.00 4.34
N PRO A 124 -8.23 13.86 3.84
CA PRO A 124 -7.28 14.56 4.70
C PRO A 124 -7.92 15.53 5.69
N SER A 125 -9.23 15.79 5.59
CA SER A 125 -9.94 16.74 6.46
C SER A 125 -10.33 16.11 7.80
N GLU A 126 -10.52 14.79 7.85
CA GLU A 126 -10.84 14.07 9.07
C GLU A 126 -9.58 13.83 9.92
N THR A 127 -9.61 14.37 11.13
CA THR A 127 -8.51 14.20 12.08
C THR A 127 -8.64 12.86 12.82
N TRP A 128 -7.51 12.34 13.29
CA TRP A 128 -7.50 11.12 14.13
C TRP A 128 -8.43 11.24 15.35
N ALA A 129 -8.54 12.44 15.96
CA ALA A 129 -9.38 12.64 17.13
C ALA A 129 -10.87 12.53 16.81
N GLU A 130 -11.30 13.07 15.66
CA GLU A 130 -12.68 12.96 15.18
C GLU A 130 -13.01 11.51 14.82
N TRP A 131 -12.11 10.86 14.07
CA TRP A 131 -12.24 9.45 13.69
C TRP A 131 -12.30 8.52 14.90
N ASN A 132 -11.47 8.73 15.92
CA ASN A 132 -11.42 7.85 17.10
C ASN A 132 -12.77 7.87 17.85
N VAL A 133 -13.41 9.04 17.92
CA VAL A 133 -14.75 9.17 18.51
C VAL A 133 -15.81 8.52 17.63
N SER A 134 -15.77 8.67 16.31
CA SER A 134 -16.76 8.05 15.42
C SER A 134 -16.63 6.53 15.38
N PHE A 135 -15.39 6.02 15.35
CA PHE A 135 -15.08 4.60 15.23
C PHE A 135 -15.39 3.82 16.51
N PHE A 136 -14.98 4.31 17.69
CA PHE A 136 -15.22 3.61 18.96
C PHE A 136 -16.44 4.12 19.75
N GLY A 137 -16.95 5.31 19.43
CA GLY A 137 -18.06 5.93 20.16
C GLY A 137 -19.45 5.42 19.77
N SER A 138 -19.56 4.52 18.77
CA SER A 138 -20.81 3.85 18.43
C SER A 138 -21.11 2.70 19.39
N THR A 139 -21.42 3.03 20.64
CA THR A 139 -22.13 2.11 21.56
C THR A 139 -23.60 2.52 21.60
N ASP A 140 -24.41 1.87 20.78
CA ASP A 140 -25.85 1.69 21.01
C ASP A 140 -26.15 0.21 21.26
#